data_AF-A0A2K3MF94-F1
#
_entry.id   AF-A0A2K3MF94-F1
#
_cell.length_a   1.000
_cell.length_b   1.000
_cell.length_c   1.000
_cell.angle_alpha   90.00
_cell.angle_beta   90.00
_cell.angle_gamma   90.00
#
_symmetry.space_group_name_H-M   'P 1'
#
loop_
_entity.id
_entity.type
_entity.pdbx_description
1 polymer ?
#
loop_
_entity_poly.entity_id
_entity_poly.type
_entity_poly.pdbx_seq_one_letter_code
_entity_poly.pdbx_strand_id
1 'polypeptide(L)'
;MKAFVCLLMVLMVCGCAAVIKECTNSPTQSHTLRYELLASKNGTWKKEVMSHYHLTPTDESAWVDLLPRKFLSEEQKNDWAVMYRKIKNMGVFKPPVGFLKEVPLEDVRLLEGSIHAVAQQTNLEYLLMLDVDRLLWSFRNMAGLPTPGTPYGGWEAANVELRGHFVGHYLSASALMWASTKNDSLKGKMTALVAGLSACQEKIGTGYLSAFPPELFDRFEDVKPVWAPYYTIHKILAGLLDQYTIGGNPQALKIVTSMVDYFYNRVMNVISQYTVTRHYQSLNEETGGMNDVLYRLYILT
;
A
#
# COMPACT_ATOMS: atom_id res chain seq x y z
N MET A 1 37.64 -27.26 -37.48
CA MET A 1 36.42 -27.62 -36.71
C MET A 1 36.56 -27.49 -35.21
N LYS A 2 37.63 -27.98 -34.55
CA LYS A 2 37.77 -27.87 -33.07
C LYS A 2 37.90 -26.42 -32.55
N ALA A 3 38.54 -25.52 -33.29
CA ALA A 3 38.67 -24.11 -32.91
C ALA A 3 37.34 -23.32 -33.00
N PHE A 4 36.43 -23.70 -33.89
CA PHE A 4 35.14 -23.03 -34.07
C PHE A 4 34.14 -23.39 -32.96
N VAL A 5 34.22 -24.63 -32.46
CA VAL A 5 33.39 -25.10 -31.33
C VAL A 5 33.82 -24.45 -30.01
N CYS A 6 35.12 -24.20 -29.81
CA CYS A 6 35.59 -23.45 -28.63
C CYS A 6 35.16 -21.98 -28.64
N LEU A 7 35.17 -21.31 -29.80
CA LEU A 7 34.74 -19.91 -29.91
C LEU A 7 33.24 -19.74 -29.63
N LEU A 8 32.42 -20.69 -30.08
CA LEU A 8 30.97 -20.67 -29.85
C LEU A 8 30.60 -20.97 -28.39
N MET A 9 31.37 -21.82 -27.70
CA MET A 9 31.19 -22.05 -26.26
C MET A 9 31.63 -20.84 -25.42
N VAL A 10 32.71 -20.14 -25.79
CA VAL A 10 33.12 -18.90 -25.09
C VAL A 10 32.08 -17.79 -25.30
N LEU A 11 31.49 -17.68 -26.50
CA LEU A 11 30.42 -16.71 -26.77
C LEU A 11 29.08 -17.06 -26.08
N MET A 12 28.76 -18.34 -25.88
CA MET A 12 27.59 -18.74 -25.06
C MET A 12 27.81 -18.53 -23.56
N VAL A 13 29.04 -18.67 -23.06
CA VAL A 13 29.37 -18.45 -21.64
C VAL A 13 29.54 -16.96 -21.33
N CYS A 14 30.00 -16.13 -22.27
CA CYS A 14 30.12 -14.68 -22.11
C CYS A 14 28.88 -13.87 -22.55
N GLY A 15 27.97 -14.45 -23.34
CA GLY A 15 26.76 -13.78 -23.85
C GLY A 15 25.54 -13.86 -22.93
N CYS A 16 25.60 -14.65 -21.87
CA CYS A 16 24.58 -14.74 -20.83
C CYS A 16 25.07 -14.08 -19.54
N ALA A 17 25.54 -12.84 -19.62
CA ALA A 17 25.31 -11.91 -18.52
C ALA A 17 23.81 -11.58 -18.54
N ALA A 18 22.99 -12.55 -18.15
CA ALA A 18 21.71 -12.24 -17.56
C ALA A 18 22.07 -11.28 -16.43
N VAL A 19 21.71 -10.01 -16.59
CA VAL A 19 21.60 -9.09 -15.47
C VAL A 19 20.54 -9.75 -14.60
N ILE A 20 21.00 -10.64 -13.73
CA ILE A 20 20.26 -11.08 -12.58
C ILE A 20 19.92 -9.75 -11.95
N LYS A 21 18.65 -9.40 -12.02
CA LYS A 21 18.10 -8.35 -11.20
C LYS A 21 18.32 -8.88 -9.78
N GLU A 22 19.48 -8.58 -9.21
CA GLU A 22 19.65 -8.68 -7.77
C GLU A 22 18.46 -7.90 -7.23
N CYS A 23 17.62 -8.61 -6.48
CA CYS A 23 16.66 -7.93 -5.64
C CYS A 23 17.54 -7.05 -4.75
N THR A 24 17.63 -5.76 -5.09
CA THR A 24 18.33 -4.78 -4.29
C THR A 24 17.51 -4.57 -3.03
N ASN A 25 17.53 -5.55 -2.13
CA ASN A 25 17.49 -5.30 -0.72
C ASN A 25 18.78 -4.55 -0.38
N SER A 26 18.86 -3.30 -0.85
CA SER A 26 19.78 -2.32 -0.29
C SER A 26 19.54 -2.38 1.22
N PRO A 27 20.58 -2.38 2.08
CA PRO A 27 20.39 -2.48 3.54
C PRO A 27 19.33 -1.50 4.07
N THR A 28 19.21 -0.34 3.43
CA THR A 28 18.23 0.73 3.64
C THR A 28 16.75 0.38 3.38
N GLN A 29 16.43 -0.81 2.84
CA GLN A 29 15.06 -1.26 2.55
C GLN A 29 14.46 -2.22 3.59
N SER A 30 15.25 -2.71 4.55
CA SER A 30 14.68 -3.52 5.64
C SER A 30 13.80 -2.67 6.55
N HIS A 31 12.54 -3.07 6.73
CA HIS A 31 11.61 -2.40 7.66
C HIS A 31 12.16 -2.37 9.09
N THR A 32 12.88 -3.41 9.52
CA THR A 32 13.52 -3.48 10.83
C THR A 32 14.67 -2.48 10.93
N LEU A 33 15.52 -2.37 9.91
CA LEU A 33 16.60 -1.37 9.92
C LEU A 33 16.02 0.05 9.89
N ARG A 34 14.95 0.29 9.12
CA ARG A 34 14.23 1.57 9.10
C ARG A 34 13.66 1.92 10.46
N TYR A 35 13.03 0.96 11.15
CA TYR A 35 12.57 1.13 12.52
C TYR A 35 13.71 1.55 13.45
N GLU A 36 14.82 0.80 13.45
CA GLU A 36 15.97 1.07 14.29
C GLU A 36 16.57 2.45 14.01
N LEU A 37 16.69 2.82 12.73
CA LEU A 37 17.19 4.11 12.28
C LEU A 37 16.32 5.29 12.74
N LEU A 38 15.00 5.14 12.69
CA LEU A 38 14.05 6.17 13.09
C LEU A 38 13.90 6.27 14.61
N ALA A 39 13.95 5.14 15.31
CA ALA A 39 13.90 5.06 16.77
C ALA A 39 15.22 5.47 17.45
N SER A 40 16.34 5.44 16.71
CA SER A 40 17.66 5.73 17.27
C SER A 40 17.83 7.19 17.67
N LYS A 41 18.41 7.38 18.86
CA LYS A 41 18.85 8.69 19.37
C LYS A 41 20.26 9.06 18.87
N ASN A 42 20.94 8.17 18.16
CA ASN A 42 22.29 8.41 17.64
C ASN A 42 22.23 9.22 16.34
N GLY A 43 22.33 10.55 16.48
CA GLY A 43 22.25 11.49 15.35
C GLY A 43 23.34 11.30 14.30
N THR A 44 24.54 10.84 14.69
CA THR A 44 25.66 10.59 13.76
C THR A 44 25.35 9.41 12.87
N TRP A 45 24.93 8.28 13.46
CA TRP A 45 24.52 7.10 12.70
C TRP A 45 23.35 7.39 11.78
N LYS A 46 22.36 8.15 12.26
CA LYS A 46 21.21 8.58 11.44
C LYS A 46 21.67 9.40 10.24
N LYS A 47 22.58 10.36 10.43
CA LYS A 47 23.11 11.21 9.35
C LYS A 47 23.94 10.43 8.35
N GLU A 48 24.77 9.51 8.82
CA GLU A 48 25.63 8.64 8.00
C GLU A 48 24.78 7.72 7.12
N VAL A 49 23.87 6.95 7.73
CA VAL A 49 23.00 6.03 6.98
C VAL A 49 22.11 6.81 5.99
N MET A 50 21.53 7.95 6.40
CA MET A 50 20.71 8.80 5.52
C MET A 50 21.51 9.48 4.39
N SER A 51 22.82 9.70 4.55
CA SER A 51 23.67 10.21 3.45
C SER A 51 23.87 9.18 2.33
N HIS A 52 23.61 7.90 2.61
CA HIS A 52 23.64 6.82 1.64
C HIS A 52 22.23 6.46 1.12
N TYR A 53 21.17 7.13 1.58
CA TYR A 53 19.80 6.97 1.07
C TYR A 53 19.59 7.61 -0.32
N HIS A 54 20.66 7.96 -1.02
CA HIS A 54 20.57 8.37 -2.42
C HIS A 54 20.21 7.15 -3.27
N LEU A 55 18.95 7.14 -3.69
CA LEU A 55 18.39 6.23 -4.68
C LEU A 55 19.31 6.21 -5.90
N THR A 56 19.63 5.01 -6.36
CA THR A 56 20.42 4.69 -7.55
C THR A 56 20.35 5.78 -8.64
N PRO A 57 21.46 6.45 -8.97
CA PRO A 57 21.53 7.30 -10.15
C PRO A 57 21.72 6.38 -11.36
N THR A 58 20.64 6.06 -12.07
CA THR A 58 20.76 5.32 -13.34
C THR A 58 19.78 5.85 -14.39
N ASP A 59 20.34 6.60 -15.33
CA ASP A 59 19.97 6.77 -16.74
C ASP A 59 18.61 7.34 -17.20
N GLU A 60 17.65 7.61 -16.33
CA GLU A 60 16.39 8.28 -16.78
C GLU A 60 16.51 9.79 -16.98
N SER A 61 17.51 10.46 -16.38
CA SER A 61 17.67 11.91 -16.50
C SER A 61 17.92 12.39 -17.93
N ALA A 62 18.49 11.53 -18.79
CA ALA A 62 18.76 11.87 -20.18
C ALA A 62 17.51 11.91 -21.08
N TRP A 63 16.42 11.21 -20.71
CA TRP A 63 15.17 11.21 -21.47
C TRP A 63 14.15 12.22 -20.96
N VAL A 64 14.27 12.66 -19.71
CA VAL A 64 13.27 13.47 -19.02
C VAL A 64 13.50 14.99 -19.16
N ASP A 65 14.72 15.41 -19.50
CA ASP A 65 15.00 16.82 -19.87
C ASP A 65 14.36 17.25 -21.20
N LEU A 66 13.72 16.30 -21.90
CA LEU A 66 13.01 16.53 -23.16
C LEU A 66 11.57 17.02 -22.99
N LEU A 67 11.15 17.63 -21.87
CA LEU A 67 10.10 18.68 -21.85
C LEU A 67 9.82 19.20 -20.43
N PRO A 68 10.33 20.38 -20.10
CA PRO A 68 9.63 21.27 -19.18
C PRO A 68 9.31 22.59 -19.89
N ARG A 69 8.07 23.07 -19.78
CA ARG A 69 7.77 24.50 -19.83
C ARG A 69 6.31 24.77 -19.47
N LYS A 70 6.12 25.56 -18.41
CA LYS A 70 4.94 26.38 -18.09
C LYS A 70 3.90 26.45 -19.24
N PHE A 71 2.65 26.15 -18.90
CA PHE A 71 1.44 26.14 -19.76
C PHE A 71 1.26 24.90 -20.66
N LEU A 72 0.48 23.93 -20.19
CA LEU A 72 -0.20 22.99 -21.09
C LEU A 72 -1.50 23.66 -21.57
N SER A 73 -1.66 23.83 -22.88
CA SER A 73 -2.91 24.26 -23.51
C SER A 73 -3.96 23.13 -23.48
N GLU A 74 -5.24 23.47 -23.69
CA GLU A 74 -6.35 22.49 -23.86
C GLU A 74 -6.05 21.39 -24.91
N GLU A 75 -5.14 21.68 -25.84
CA GLU A 75 -4.67 20.77 -26.89
C GLU A 75 -3.84 19.59 -26.35
N GLN A 76 -3.27 19.67 -25.14
CA GLN A 76 -2.48 18.58 -24.53
C GLN A 76 -3.21 17.79 -23.42
N LYS A 77 -4.37 18.26 -22.95
CA LYS A 77 -5.35 17.33 -22.32
C LYS A 77 -5.77 16.24 -23.30
N ASN A 78 -5.80 16.57 -24.59
CA ASN A 78 -5.95 15.57 -25.63
C ASN A 78 -4.78 14.59 -25.65
N ASP A 79 -3.56 14.91 -25.22
CA ASP A 79 -2.41 14.00 -25.34
C ASP A 79 -2.45 12.88 -24.28
N TRP A 80 -2.77 13.20 -23.02
CA TRP A 80 -3.11 12.18 -22.01
C TRP A 80 -4.38 11.41 -22.38
N ALA A 81 -5.42 12.10 -22.84
CA ALA A 81 -6.64 11.45 -23.30
C ALA A 81 -6.42 10.58 -24.55
N VAL A 82 -5.46 10.92 -25.41
CA VAL A 82 -5.05 10.18 -26.61
C VAL A 82 -4.20 8.98 -26.20
N MET A 83 -3.26 9.13 -25.26
CA MET A 83 -2.51 8.00 -24.70
C MET A 83 -3.45 7.02 -23.99
N TYR A 84 -4.37 7.52 -23.16
CA TYR A 84 -5.41 6.74 -22.50
C TYR A 84 -6.35 6.07 -23.52
N ARG A 85 -6.81 6.79 -24.56
CA ARG A 85 -7.57 6.21 -25.68
C ARG A 85 -6.77 5.16 -26.44
N LYS A 86 -5.45 5.35 -26.61
CA LYS A 86 -4.58 4.39 -27.29
C LYS A 86 -4.45 3.11 -26.46
N ILE A 87 -4.28 3.22 -25.15
CA ILE A 87 -4.29 2.09 -24.20
C ILE A 87 -5.66 1.38 -24.20
N LYS A 88 -6.77 2.14 -24.16
CA LYS A 88 -8.13 1.57 -24.26
C LYS A 88 -8.40 0.89 -25.60
N ASN A 89 -7.92 1.48 -26.69
CA ASN A 89 -8.10 0.99 -28.06
C ASN A 89 -7.12 -0.14 -28.43
N MET A 90 -6.09 -0.41 -27.62
CA MET A 90 -5.22 -1.59 -27.78
C MET A 90 -5.92 -2.92 -27.48
N GLY A 91 -7.24 -2.91 -27.20
CA GLY A 91 -8.05 -4.12 -27.11
C GLY A 91 -7.64 -5.06 -25.98
N VAL A 92 -6.92 -4.55 -24.97
CA VAL A 92 -6.43 -5.35 -23.86
C VAL A 92 -7.62 -5.63 -22.94
N PHE A 93 -7.94 -6.92 -22.82
CA PHE A 93 -9.03 -7.51 -22.04
C PHE A 93 -10.41 -7.59 -22.70
N LYS A 94 -10.51 -8.45 -23.73
CA LYS A 94 -11.57 -9.46 -23.66
C LYS A 94 -11.06 -10.56 -22.72
N PRO A 95 -11.60 -10.70 -21.50
CA PRO A 95 -11.20 -11.80 -20.63
C PRO A 95 -11.46 -13.12 -21.37
N PRO A 96 -10.55 -14.11 -21.32
CA PRO A 96 -10.76 -15.39 -21.99
C PRO A 96 -12.09 -16.00 -21.52
N VAL A 97 -12.97 -16.33 -22.46
CA VAL A 97 -14.20 -17.07 -22.17
C VAL A 97 -13.80 -18.47 -21.72
N GLY A 98 -14.08 -18.82 -20.46
CA GLY A 98 -13.68 -20.12 -19.86
C GLY A 98 -12.62 -20.06 -18.75
N PHE A 99 -12.44 -18.92 -18.09
CA PHE A 99 -11.45 -18.75 -17.03
C PHE A 99 -11.82 -19.50 -15.73
N LEU A 100 -10.82 -20.07 -15.05
CA LEU A 100 -10.96 -20.64 -13.71
C LEU A 100 -11.51 -19.56 -12.76
N LYS A 101 -12.51 -19.91 -11.96
CA LYS A 101 -13.07 -19.01 -10.95
C LYS A 101 -12.55 -19.42 -9.58
N GLU A 102 -12.16 -18.43 -8.80
CA GLU A 102 -11.90 -18.63 -7.37
C GLU A 102 -13.17 -19.15 -6.69
N VAL A 103 -13.01 -20.11 -5.78
CA VAL A 103 -14.10 -20.60 -4.95
C VAL A 103 -14.17 -19.70 -3.71
N PRO A 104 -15.33 -19.11 -3.38
CA PRO A 104 -15.50 -18.29 -2.19
C PRO A 104 -15.06 -19.01 -0.92
N LEU A 105 -14.43 -18.29 0.02
CA LEU A 105 -14.03 -18.85 1.31
C LEU A 105 -15.21 -19.45 2.09
N GLU A 106 -16.41 -18.91 1.91
CA GLU A 106 -17.62 -19.41 2.55
C GLU A 106 -18.10 -20.76 2.00
N ASP A 107 -17.63 -21.17 0.82
CA ASP A 107 -17.95 -22.45 0.18
C ASP A 107 -16.91 -23.55 0.49
N VAL A 108 -15.82 -23.21 1.19
CA VAL A 108 -14.78 -24.16 1.58
C VAL A 108 -14.73 -24.29 3.10
N ARG A 109 -14.84 -25.51 3.61
CA ARG A 109 -14.64 -25.82 5.04
C ARG A 109 -13.43 -26.69 5.21
N LEU A 110 -12.54 -26.25 6.09
CA LEU A 110 -11.37 -27.03 6.48
C LEU A 110 -11.83 -28.21 7.33
N LEU A 111 -11.25 -29.37 7.08
CA LEU A 111 -11.53 -30.57 7.86
C LEU A 111 -11.04 -30.36 9.30
N GLU A 112 -11.93 -30.62 10.26
CA GLU A 112 -11.63 -30.52 11.68
C GLU A 112 -10.42 -31.39 12.06
N GLY A 113 -9.53 -30.87 12.91
CA GLY A 113 -8.29 -31.53 13.31
C GLY A 113 -7.17 -31.51 12.27
N SER A 114 -7.40 -31.03 11.04
CA SER A 114 -6.32 -30.82 10.08
C SER A 114 -5.38 -29.69 10.52
N ILE A 115 -4.13 -29.73 10.06
CA ILE A 115 -3.14 -28.67 10.37
C ILE A 115 -3.63 -27.27 9.93
N HIS A 116 -4.41 -27.19 8.86
CA HIS A 116 -4.96 -25.93 8.35
C HIS A 116 -6.12 -25.43 9.23
N ALA A 117 -6.99 -26.32 9.71
CA ALA A 117 -8.05 -25.95 10.65
C ALA A 117 -7.47 -25.49 11.99
N VAL A 118 -6.41 -26.14 12.49
CA VAL A 118 -5.69 -25.70 13.69
C VAL A 118 -5.08 -24.31 13.48
N ALA A 119 -4.40 -24.09 12.35
CA ALA A 119 -3.84 -22.77 12.04
C ALA A 119 -4.91 -21.68 11.91
N GLN A 120 -6.05 -21.99 11.28
CA GLN A 120 -7.19 -21.07 11.18
C GLN A 120 -7.74 -20.71 12.57
N GLN A 121 -7.93 -21.71 13.44
CA GLN A 121 -8.44 -21.50 14.79
C GLN A 121 -7.48 -20.66 15.64
N THR A 122 -6.18 -20.96 15.61
CA THR A 122 -5.16 -20.15 16.31
C THR A 122 -5.17 -18.69 15.82
N ASN A 123 -5.31 -18.48 14.50
CA ASN A 123 -5.39 -17.12 13.95
C ASN A 123 -6.70 -16.41 14.34
N LEU A 124 -7.84 -17.13 14.37
CA LEU A 124 -9.11 -16.58 14.85
C LEU A 124 -9.01 -16.12 16.31
N GLU A 125 -8.41 -16.95 17.17
CA GLU A 125 -8.18 -16.60 18.57
C GLU A 125 -7.31 -15.35 18.71
N TYR A 126 -6.23 -15.26 17.93
CA TYR A 126 -5.39 -14.06 17.90
C TYR A 126 -6.16 -12.81 17.49
N LEU A 127 -7.00 -12.89 16.44
CA LEU A 127 -7.82 -11.76 15.99
C LEU A 127 -8.87 -11.33 17.03
N LEU A 128 -9.40 -12.28 17.81
CA LEU A 128 -10.35 -12.01 18.89
C LEU A 128 -9.70 -11.39 20.13
N MET A 129 -8.42 -11.70 20.40
CA MET A 129 -7.63 -11.10 21.49
C MET A 129 -7.37 -9.60 21.29
N LEU A 130 -7.44 -9.11 20.04
CA LEU A 130 -7.16 -7.70 19.74
C LEU A 130 -8.33 -6.79 20.17
N ASP A 131 -7.98 -5.70 20.84
CA ASP A 131 -8.91 -4.71 21.36
C ASP A 131 -9.18 -3.63 20.31
N VAL A 132 -10.47 -3.41 20.00
CA VAL A 132 -10.89 -2.48 18.95
C VAL A 132 -10.59 -1.03 19.31
N ASP A 133 -10.70 -0.65 20.59
CA ASP A 133 -10.40 0.70 21.02
C ASP A 133 -8.90 1.01 20.90
N ARG A 134 -8.05 0.03 21.18
CA ARG A 134 -6.60 0.12 21.00
C ARG A 134 -6.20 0.19 19.52
N LEU A 135 -6.88 -0.56 18.64
CA LEU A 135 -6.70 -0.45 17.19
C LEU A 135 -7.11 0.94 16.68
N LEU A 136 -8.20 1.50 17.20
CA LEU A 136 -8.70 2.83 16.82
C LEU A 136 -7.93 3.99 17.47
N TRP A 137 -7.09 3.73 18.46
CA TRP A 137 -6.52 4.75 19.33
C TRP A 137 -5.85 5.89 18.54
N SER A 138 -4.94 5.55 17.62
CA SER A 138 -4.18 6.55 16.84
C SER A 138 -5.06 7.31 15.84
N PHE A 139 -6.07 6.66 15.27
CA PHE A 139 -7.04 7.29 14.36
C PHE A 139 -7.93 8.29 15.10
N ARG A 140 -8.42 7.91 16.29
CA ARG A 140 -9.22 8.79 17.15
C ARG A 140 -8.41 9.97 17.65
N ASN A 141 -7.16 9.74 18.05
CA ASN A 141 -6.25 10.81 18.43
C ASN A 141 -6.07 11.82 17.27
N MET A 142 -5.87 11.33 16.05
CA MET A 142 -5.77 12.17 14.85
C MET A 142 -7.05 12.96 14.55
N ALA A 143 -8.22 12.38 14.80
CA ALA A 143 -9.51 13.03 14.60
C ALA A 143 -9.93 13.95 15.77
N GLY A 144 -9.15 14.03 16.85
CA GLY A 144 -9.54 14.74 18.07
C GLY A 144 -10.74 14.12 18.79
N LEU A 145 -10.91 12.80 18.66
CA LEU A 145 -11.94 12.01 19.34
C LEU A 145 -11.39 11.38 20.63
N PRO A 146 -12.25 11.00 21.59
CA PRO A 146 -11.82 10.28 22.79
C PRO A 146 -11.06 9.00 22.44
N THR A 147 -9.97 8.72 23.17
CA THR A 147 -9.10 7.56 22.92
C THR A 147 -9.06 6.60 24.13
N PRO A 148 -10.08 5.75 24.34
CA PRO A 148 -10.07 4.76 25.40
C PRO A 148 -8.86 3.81 25.29
N GLY A 149 -8.29 3.45 26.44
CA GLY A 149 -7.13 2.56 26.51
C GLY A 149 -5.82 3.23 26.08
N THR A 150 -4.87 2.41 25.64
CA THR A 150 -3.55 2.84 25.18
C THR A 150 -3.24 2.27 23.80
N PRO A 151 -2.43 2.95 22.97
CA PRO A 151 -2.03 2.42 21.68
C PRO A 151 -1.33 1.07 21.85
N TYR A 152 -1.35 0.26 20.78
CA TYR A 152 -0.45 -0.88 20.70
C TYR A 152 1.02 -0.42 20.67
N GLY A 153 1.93 -1.30 21.07
CA GLY A 153 3.37 -1.02 21.05
C GLY A 153 3.99 -1.34 19.69
N GLY A 154 5.32 -1.52 19.69
CA GLY A 154 6.06 -1.86 18.47
C GLY A 154 5.84 -0.80 17.39
N TRP A 155 5.54 -1.24 16.16
CA TRP A 155 5.31 -0.33 15.03
C TRP A 155 3.98 0.40 15.07
N GLU A 156 3.06 0.00 15.96
CA GLU A 156 1.79 0.69 16.21
C GLU A 156 1.86 1.71 17.35
N ALA A 157 3.04 1.89 17.97
CA ALA A 157 3.22 2.89 19.01
C ALA A 157 2.89 4.29 18.48
N ALA A 158 2.30 5.14 19.34
CA ALA A 158 1.79 6.46 18.95
C ALA A 158 2.85 7.40 18.34
N ASN A 159 4.13 7.18 18.64
CA ASN A 159 5.25 7.95 18.13
C ASN A 159 5.94 7.32 16.90
N VAL A 160 5.43 6.21 16.37
CA VAL A 160 6.01 5.53 15.20
C VAL A 160 5.32 5.93 13.92
N GLU A 161 6.08 6.26 12.88
CA GLU A 161 5.58 6.75 11.59
C GLU A 161 4.80 5.70 10.78
N LEU A 162 5.00 4.40 11.06
CA LEU A 162 4.30 3.30 10.38
C LEU A 162 2.93 2.95 11.00
N ARG A 163 2.57 3.52 12.15
CA ARG A 163 1.33 3.19 12.88
C ARG A 163 0.09 3.27 11.99
N GLY A 164 -0.90 2.43 12.26
CA GLY A 164 -2.10 2.25 11.46
C GLY A 164 -1.98 1.19 10.36
N HIS A 165 -0.76 0.79 9.98
CA HIS A 165 -0.56 -0.24 8.96
C HIS A 165 -1.12 -1.59 9.40
N PHE A 166 -0.96 -1.94 10.69
CA PHE A 166 -1.47 -3.18 11.25
C PHE A 166 -3.00 -3.19 11.28
N VAL A 167 -3.63 -2.03 11.51
CA VAL A 167 -5.09 -1.90 11.48
C VAL A 167 -5.63 -2.19 10.08
N GLY A 168 -4.94 -1.74 9.04
CA GLY A 168 -5.24 -2.13 7.66
C GLY A 168 -5.19 -3.64 7.44
N HIS A 169 -4.14 -4.31 7.91
CA HIS A 169 -4.03 -5.77 7.85
C HIS A 169 -5.13 -6.48 8.67
N TYR A 170 -5.47 -5.97 9.85
CA TYR A 170 -6.54 -6.52 10.68
C TYR A 170 -7.90 -6.47 9.98
N LEU A 171 -8.19 -5.39 9.25
CA LEU A 171 -9.41 -5.27 8.45
C LEU A 171 -9.48 -6.40 7.40
N SER A 172 -8.44 -6.63 6.60
CA SER A 172 -8.41 -7.75 5.65
C SER A 172 -8.52 -9.10 6.35
N ALA A 173 -7.70 -9.33 7.37
CA ALA A 173 -7.63 -10.61 8.08
C ALA A 173 -8.97 -10.97 8.75
N SER A 174 -9.63 -10.00 9.38
CA SER A 174 -10.94 -10.22 10.00
C SER A 174 -12.05 -10.49 8.99
N ALA A 175 -12.04 -9.83 7.83
CA ALA A 175 -12.99 -10.13 6.75
C ALA A 175 -12.82 -11.55 6.20
N LEU A 176 -11.58 -11.93 5.86
CA LEU A 176 -11.25 -13.27 5.35
C LEU A 176 -11.57 -14.37 6.37
N MET A 177 -11.22 -14.15 7.63
CA MET A 177 -11.48 -15.10 8.72
C MET A 177 -12.99 -15.24 8.97
N TRP A 178 -13.74 -14.14 8.99
CA TRP A 178 -15.19 -14.19 9.11
C TRP A 178 -15.84 -14.91 7.93
N ALA A 179 -15.39 -14.69 6.69
CA ALA A 179 -15.94 -15.41 5.54
C ALA A 179 -15.74 -16.93 5.65
N SER A 180 -14.60 -17.36 6.21
CA SER A 180 -14.26 -18.78 6.34
C SER A 180 -14.96 -19.47 7.53
N THR A 181 -15.20 -18.74 8.62
CA THR A 181 -15.66 -19.33 9.91
C THR A 181 -17.06 -18.91 10.34
N LYS A 182 -17.56 -17.80 9.78
CA LYS A 182 -18.81 -17.13 10.18
C LYS A 182 -18.89 -16.82 11.68
N ASN A 183 -17.75 -16.54 12.32
CA ASN A 183 -17.69 -16.22 13.75
C ASN A 183 -18.33 -14.85 14.07
N ASP A 184 -19.43 -14.84 14.84
CA ASP A 184 -20.19 -13.62 15.15
C ASP A 184 -19.44 -12.63 16.05
N SER A 185 -18.61 -13.12 16.99
CA SER A 185 -17.79 -12.24 17.83
C SER A 185 -16.80 -11.44 17.00
N LEU A 186 -16.16 -12.09 16.02
CA LEU A 186 -15.27 -11.40 15.08
C LEU A 186 -16.05 -10.43 14.19
N LYS A 187 -17.26 -10.80 13.74
CA LYS A 187 -18.15 -9.92 12.97
C LYS A 187 -18.46 -8.64 13.74
N GLY A 188 -18.74 -8.75 15.04
CA GLY A 188 -18.95 -7.59 15.92
C GLY A 188 -17.72 -6.68 15.96
N LYS A 189 -16.52 -7.25 16.18
CA LYS A 189 -15.27 -6.49 16.28
C LYS A 189 -14.89 -5.79 14.98
N MET A 190 -14.94 -6.48 13.84
CA MET A 190 -14.63 -5.87 12.52
C MET A 190 -15.62 -4.77 12.16
N THR A 191 -16.92 -4.94 12.47
CA THR A 191 -17.95 -3.94 12.22
C THR A 191 -17.74 -2.70 13.10
N ALA A 192 -17.44 -2.89 14.39
CA ALA A 192 -17.13 -1.80 15.31
C ALA A 192 -15.87 -1.02 14.89
N LEU A 193 -14.85 -1.72 14.38
CA LEU A 193 -13.64 -1.08 13.86
C LEU A 193 -13.96 -0.18 12.66
N VAL A 194 -14.70 -0.68 11.66
CA VAL A 194 -15.11 0.13 10.49
C VAL A 194 -15.94 1.34 10.92
N ALA A 195 -16.87 1.16 11.86
CA ALA A 195 -17.68 2.26 12.39
C ALA A 195 -16.82 3.33 13.08
N GLY A 196 -15.83 2.92 13.87
CA GLY A 196 -14.89 3.82 14.52
C GLY A 196 -14.01 4.59 13.51
N LEU A 197 -13.55 3.93 12.45
CA LEU A 197 -12.81 4.58 11.37
C LEU A 197 -13.68 5.59 10.60
N SER A 198 -14.95 5.25 10.34
CA SER A 198 -15.92 6.17 9.74
C SER A 198 -16.08 7.43 10.58
N ALA A 199 -16.30 7.27 11.89
CA ALA A 199 -16.44 8.40 12.81
C ALA A 199 -15.20 9.31 12.80
N CYS A 200 -14.00 8.72 12.71
CA CYS A 200 -12.76 9.50 12.58
C CYS A 200 -12.72 10.28 11.26
N GLN A 201 -12.98 9.63 10.12
CA GLN A 201 -12.95 10.27 8.81
C GLN A 201 -14.02 11.37 8.68
N GLU A 202 -15.23 11.13 9.19
CA GLU A 202 -16.34 12.08 9.23
C GLU A 202 -15.99 13.31 10.09
N LYS A 203 -15.37 13.09 11.25
CA LYS A 203 -14.94 14.18 12.14
C LYS A 203 -13.86 15.06 11.48
N ILE A 204 -12.97 14.45 10.71
CA ILE A 204 -11.94 15.18 9.95
C ILE A 204 -12.57 15.93 8.76
N GLY A 205 -13.57 15.32 8.10
CA GLY A 205 -14.44 16.00 7.12
C GLY A 205 -13.81 16.26 5.75
N THR A 206 -12.62 15.72 5.46
CA THR A 206 -11.90 15.95 4.18
C THR A 206 -11.77 14.70 3.31
N GLY A 207 -12.27 13.55 3.77
CA GLY A 207 -11.97 12.24 3.18
C GLY A 207 -10.65 11.62 3.66
N TYR A 208 -9.81 12.39 4.37
CA TYR A 208 -8.57 11.88 4.95
C TYR A 208 -8.82 10.85 6.05
N LEU A 209 -8.10 9.74 5.97
CA LEU A 209 -8.03 8.75 7.04
C LEU A 209 -6.62 8.16 7.11
N SER A 210 -5.94 8.37 8.23
CA SER A 210 -4.68 7.74 8.61
C SER A 210 -4.52 7.83 10.12
N ALA A 211 -3.61 7.03 10.68
CA ALA A 211 -3.25 7.06 12.10
C ALA A 211 -2.21 8.14 12.45
N PHE A 212 -1.78 8.94 11.47
CA PHE A 212 -0.76 9.98 11.58
C PHE A 212 -1.17 11.25 10.82
N PRO A 213 -0.48 12.41 11.00
CA PRO A 213 -0.85 13.65 10.33
C PRO A 213 -0.48 13.69 8.84
N PRO A 214 -1.15 14.55 8.04
CA PRO A 214 -0.86 14.74 6.62
C PRO A 214 0.61 15.10 6.32
N GLU A 215 1.32 15.70 7.27
CA GLU A 215 2.74 16.07 7.18
C GLU A 215 3.65 14.91 6.75
N LEU A 216 3.31 13.66 7.09
CA LEU A 216 4.10 12.50 6.65
C LEU A 216 3.97 12.28 5.14
N PHE A 217 2.80 12.57 4.55
CA PHE A 217 2.62 12.57 3.11
C PHE A 217 3.32 13.76 2.46
N ASP A 218 3.30 14.94 3.10
CA ASP A 218 4.03 16.11 2.61
C ASP A 218 5.54 15.80 2.51
N ARG A 219 6.13 15.14 3.52
CA ARG A 219 7.53 14.67 3.49
C ARG A 219 7.79 13.66 2.37
N PHE A 220 6.90 12.70 2.17
CA PHE A 220 7.03 11.70 1.11
C PHE A 220 7.03 12.36 -0.27
N GLU A 221 6.07 13.25 -0.51
CA GLU A 221 5.90 13.98 -1.77
C GLU A 221 7.05 14.98 -2.00
N ASP A 222 7.66 15.46 -0.91
CA ASP A 222 8.89 16.25 -0.92
C ASP A 222 10.18 15.43 -1.08
N VAL A 223 10.11 14.10 -1.17
CA VAL A 223 11.26 13.19 -1.23
C VAL A 223 12.20 13.42 -0.03
N LYS A 224 11.59 13.64 1.14
CA LYS A 224 12.27 13.73 2.43
C LYS A 224 12.14 12.39 3.16
N PRO A 225 13.09 12.02 4.03
CA PRO A 225 13.01 10.78 4.80
C PRO A 225 11.69 10.72 5.56
N VAL A 226 10.94 9.64 5.43
CA VAL A 226 9.70 9.33 6.16
C VAL A 226 9.40 7.85 6.01
N TRP A 227 8.78 7.22 7.00
CA TRP A 227 8.50 5.80 6.93
C TRP A 227 7.20 5.45 6.21
N ALA A 228 7.30 5.14 4.91
CA ALA A 228 6.32 4.40 4.13
C ALA A 228 4.83 4.82 4.32
N PRO A 229 4.47 6.12 4.26
CA PRO A 229 3.11 6.57 4.54
C PRO A 229 2.10 6.08 3.47
N TYR A 230 2.51 5.99 2.20
CA TYR A 230 1.67 5.44 1.12
C TYR A 230 1.46 3.92 1.25
N TYR A 231 2.45 3.16 1.73
CA TYR A 231 2.27 1.76 2.11
C TYR A 231 1.21 1.59 3.20
N THR A 232 1.20 2.47 4.21
CA THR A 232 0.25 2.39 5.33
C THR A 232 -1.18 2.59 4.86
N ILE A 233 -1.45 3.65 4.07
CA ILE A 233 -2.80 3.84 3.51
C ILE A 233 -3.18 2.75 2.53
N HIS A 234 -2.24 2.15 1.78
CA HIS A 234 -2.57 0.99 0.97
C HIS A 234 -3.14 -0.15 1.83
N LYS A 235 -2.59 -0.45 3.01
CA LYS A 235 -3.18 -1.48 3.90
C LYS A 235 -4.57 -1.11 4.37
N ILE A 236 -4.78 0.16 4.71
CA ILE A 236 -6.09 0.64 5.16
C ILE A 236 -7.11 0.55 4.02
N LEU A 237 -6.74 1.00 2.81
CA LEU A 237 -7.59 0.92 1.62
C LEU A 237 -7.94 -0.53 1.28
N ALA A 238 -6.95 -1.42 1.23
CA ALA A 238 -7.16 -2.84 0.93
C ALA A 238 -8.06 -3.50 1.98
N GLY A 239 -7.79 -3.23 3.26
CA GLY A 239 -8.60 -3.71 4.37
C GLY A 239 -10.05 -3.23 4.33
N LEU A 240 -10.29 -1.94 4.07
CA LEU A 240 -11.64 -1.40 3.91
C LEU A 240 -12.35 -2.00 2.69
N LEU A 241 -11.64 -2.20 1.59
CA LEU A 241 -12.20 -2.82 0.41
C LEU A 241 -12.61 -4.27 0.69
N ASP A 242 -11.79 -5.04 1.40
CA ASP A 242 -12.11 -6.40 1.83
C ASP A 242 -13.30 -6.44 2.80
N GLN A 243 -13.42 -5.46 3.71
CA GLN A 243 -14.59 -5.31 4.58
C GLN A 243 -15.87 -5.10 3.78
N TYR A 244 -15.81 -4.44 2.62
CA TYR A 244 -16.94 -4.31 1.71
C TYR A 244 -17.17 -5.59 0.90
N THR A 245 -16.18 -6.06 0.13
CA THR A 245 -16.36 -7.14 -0.84
C THR A 245 -16.53 -8.51 -0.21
N ILE A 246 -15.88 -8.76 0.93
CA ILE A 246 -15.91 -10.03 1.65
C ILE A 246 -16.77 -9.89 2.91
N GLY A 247 -16.53 -8.83 3.68
CA GLY A 247 -17.25 -8.59 4.93
C GLY A 247 -18.69 -8.09 4.74
N GLY A 248 -19.08 -7.63 3.55
CA GLY A 248 -20.42 -7.10 3.27
C GLY A 248 -20.76 -5.81 4.05
N ASN A 249 -19.77 -5.02 4.46
CA ASN A 249 -19.98 -3.77 5.18
C ASN A 249 -20.04 -2.56 4.19
N PRO A 250 -21.23 -2.00 3.91
CA PRO A 250 -21.37 -0.91 2.92
C PRO A 250 -20.75 0.41 3.38
N GLN A 251 -20.54 0.61 4.69
CA GLN A 251 -19.86 1.80 5.20
C GLN A 251 -18.39 1.83 4.75
N ALA A 252 -17.75 0.67 4.67
CA ALA A 252 -16.35 0.56 4.27
C ALA A 252 -16.11 1.08 2.84
N LEU A 253 -17.06 0.85 1.91
CA LEU A 253 -16.97 1.39 0.54
C LEU A 253 -16.98 2.93 0.53
N LYS A 254 -17.85 3.55 1.34
CA LYS A 254 -17.89 5.02 1.44
C LYS A 254 -16.58 5.60 1.95
N ILE A 255 -15.99 4.94 2.94
CA ILE A 255 -14.71 5.37 3.54
C ILE A 255 -13.60 5.26 2.50
N VAL A 256 -13.45 4.11 1.84
CA VAL A 256 -12.36 3.86 0.88
C VAL A 256 -12.47 4.77 -0.34
N THR A 257 -13.67 5.02 -0.88
CA THR A 257 -13.86 5.98 -1.99
C THR A 257 -13.45 7.39 -1.58
N SER A 258 -13.88 7.86 -0.41
CA SER A 258 -13.52 9.19 0.10
C SER A 258 -12.01 9.33 0.35
N MET A 259 -11.35 8.26 0.82
CA MET A 259 -9.89 8.22 0.95
C MET A 259 -9.22 8.32 -0.42
N VAL A 260 -9.68 7.54 -1.40
CA VAL A 260 -9.09 7.56 -2.75
C VAL A 260 -9.25 8.94 -3.39
N ASP A 261 -10.40 9.60 -3.25
CA ASP A 261 -10.59 10.96 -3.74
C ASP A 261 -9.60 11.94 -3.09
N TYR A 262 -9.41 11.85 -1.77
CA TYR A 262 -8.44 12.68 -1.06
C TYR A 262 -7.01 12.48 -1.59
N PHE A 263 -6.56 11.23 -1.68
CA PHE A 263 -5.19 10.93 -2.12
C PHE A 263 -4.98 11.13 -3.63
N TYR A 264 -6.01 10.93 -4.45
CA TYR A 264 -5.99 11.31 -5.87
C TYR A 264 -5.70 12.80 -6.02
N ASN A 265 -6.44 13.64 -5.29
CA ASN A 265 -6.23 15.09 -5.34
C ASN A 265 -4.83 15.49 -4.87
N ARG A 266 -4.26 14.82 -3.85
CA ARG A 266 -2.88 15.05 -3.42
C ARG A 266 -1.87 14.73 -4.52
N VAL A 267 -1.97 13.56 -5.14
CA VAL A 267 -1.07 13.16 -6.23
C VAL A 267 -1.21 14.12 -7.42
N MET A 268 -2.43 14.49 -7.80
CA MET A 268 -2.66 15.48 -8.86
C MET A 268 -2.06 16.85 -8.52
N ASN A 269 -2.13 17.28 -7.26
CA ASN A 269 -1.50 18.53 -6.81
C ASN A 269 0.03 18.46 -6.92
N VAL A 270 0.67 17.37 -6.53
CA VAL A 270 2.12 17.18 -6.69
C VAL A 270 2.52 17.24 -8.17
N ILE A 271 1.78 16.53 -9.03
CA ILE A 271 2.05 16.51 -10.47
C ILE A 271 1.86 17.92 -11.07
N SER A 272 0.82 18.64 -10.65
CA SER A 272 0.50 19.98 -11.16
C SER A 272 1.48 21.05 -10.69
N GLN A 273 1.95 20.96 -9.43
CA GLN A 273 2.89 21.92 -8.85
C GLN A 273 4.33 21.66 -9.29
N TYR A 274 4.69 20.38 -9.45
CA TYR A 274 6.03 19.97 -9.82
C TYR A 274 6.01 19.31 -11.21
N THR A 275 6.05 17.98 -11.27
CA THR A 275 6.03 17.20 -12.51
C THR A 275 5.56 15.77 -12.22
N VAL A 276 5.21 15.03 -13.28
CA VAL A 276 5.01 13.57 -13.20
C VAL A 276 6.28 12.86 -12.74
N THR A 277 7.46 13.29 -13.20
CA THR A 277 8.75 12.76 -12.75
C THR A 277 8.94 12.93 -11.24
N ARG A 278 8.58 14.10 -10.69
CA ARG A 278 8.65 14.33 -9.24
C ARG A 278 7.78 13.33 -8.47
N HIS A 279 6.58 13.04 -8.96
CA HIS A 279 5.76 11.98 -8.38
C HIS A 279 6.45 10.61 -8.46
N TYR A 280 6.99 10.21 -9.62
CA TYR A 280 7.72 8.94 -9.73
C TYR A 280 8.95 8.85 -8.83
N GLN A 281 9.67 9.95 -8.63
CA GLN A 281 10.79 10.00 -7.67
C GLN A 281 10.34 9.66 -6.25
N SER A 282 9.16 10.11 -5.82
CA SER A 282 8.61 9.78 -4.51
C SER A 282 8.26 8.29 -4.36
N LEU A 283 7.94 7.58 -5.46
CA LEU A 283 7.61 6.14 -5.45
C LEU A 283 8.82 5.23 -5.22
N ASN A 284 10.03 5.79 -5.15
CA ASN A 284 11.18 5.07 -4.65
C ASN A 284 11.10 4.80 -3.14
N GLU A 285 10.23 5.54 -2.43
CA GLU A 285 9.77 5.15 -1.12
C GLU A 285 8.59 4.18 -1.22
N GLU A 286 8.50 3.27 -0.24
CA GLU A 286 7.58 2.15 -0.30
C GLU A 286 6.10 2.59 -0.33
N THR A 287 5.39 2.18 -1.38
CA THR A 287 3.95 2.44 -1.56
C THR A 287 3.06 1.20 -1.42
N GLY A 288 3.67 0.02 -1.28
CA GLY A 288 2.99 -1.26 -1.40
C GLY A 288 2.24 -1.43 -2.73
N GLY A 289 1.19 -2.26 -2.75
CA GLY A 289 0.35 -2.55 -3.92
C GLY A 289 -0.79 -1.54 -4.14
N MET A 290 -0.50 -0.24 -4.13
CA MET A 290 -1.52 0.80 -4.36
C MET A 290 -2.24 0.63 -5.71
N ASN A 291 -1.51 0.19 -6.73
CA ASN A 291 -2.08 -0.12 -8.05
C ASN A 291 -3.17 -1.20 -7.98
N ASP A 292 -2.92 -2.31 -7.26
CA ASP A 292 -3.87 -3.42 -7.12
C ASP A 292 -5.18 -2.98 -6.48
N VAL A 293 -5.11 -2.31 -5.32
CA VAL A 293 -6.32 -1.86 -4.62
C VAL A 293 -7.13 -0.84 -5.42
N LEU A 294 -6.48 0.04 -6.19
CA LEU A 294 -7.17 1.01 -7.04
C LEU A 294 -7.85 0.34 -8.25
N TYR A 295 -7.24 -0.68 -8.85
CA TYR A 295 -7.91 -1.46 -9.90
C TYR A 295 -9.10 -2.23 -9.35
N ARG A 296 -8.97 -2.83 -8.16
CA ARG A 296 -10.08 -3.52 -7.50
C ARG A 296 -11.23 -2.57 -7.18
N LEU A 297 -10.94 -1.35 -6.71
CA LEU A 297 -11.97 -0.34 -6.47
C LEU A 297 -12.65 0.11 -7.77
N TYR A 298 -11.89 0.35 -8.85
CA TYR A 298 -12.44 0.72 -10.16
C TYR A 298 -13.40 -0.33 -10.75
N ILE A 299 -13.22 -1.62 -10.44
CA ILE A 299 -14.17 -2.66 -10.87
C ILE A 299 -15.53 -2.51 -10.16
N LEU A 300 -15.55 -1.90 -8.97
CA LEU A 300 -16.72 -1.80 -8.10
C LEU A 300 -17.46 -0.46 -8.20
N THR A 301 -16.84 0.59 -8.77
CA THR A 301 -17.34 1.97 -8.83
C THR A 301 -17.23 2.55 -10.23
#